data_AF-A0A227J8F1-F1
#
_entry.id   AF-A0A227J8F1-F1
#
_cell.length_a   1.000
_cell.length_b   1.000
_cell.length_c   1.000
_cell.angle_alpha   90.00
_cell.angle_beta   90.00
_cell.angle_gamma   90.00
#
_symmetry.space_group_name_H-M   'P 1'
#
loop_
_entity.id
_entity.type
_entity.pdbx_description
1 polymer ?
#
loop_
_entity_poly.entity_id
_entity_poly.type
_entity_poly.pdbx_seq_one_letter_code
_entity_poly.pdbx_strand_id
1 'polypeptide(L)'
;TFAYLGDARNNMGNSLMVGAAKMGMDIRLVAPKAFWPEEHLVATCQDIAKQTGAKITLTENVEEGVKGCDFLYTDVWVSMGEAAEAWDERVALMTPYQINMDVIKQTGNPHVKFMHCLPAFHNDETT
;
A
#
# COMPACT_ATOMS: atom_id res chain seq x y z
N THR A 1 4.98 -7.52 -10.26
CA THR A 1 4.57 -6.20 -9.74
C THR A 1 3.63 -6.36 -8.57
N PHE A 2 3.70 -5.49 -7.56
CA PHE A 2 2.72 -5.49 -6.47
C PHE A 2 2.28 -4.09 -6.07
N ALA A 3 1.04 -3.98 -5.61
CA ALA A 3 0.48 -2.75 -5.08
C ALA A 3 0.25 -2.87 -3.57
N TYR A 4 0.66 -1.86 -2.82
CA TYR A 4 0.29 -1.67 -1.43
C TYR A 4 -0.84 -0.64 -1.36
N LEU A 5 -1.95 -0.99 -0.73
CA LEU A 5 -3.14 -0.14 -0.58
C LEU A 5 -3.34 0.25 0.90
N GLY A 6 -3.62 1.52 1.19
CA GLY A 6 -3.94 2.01 2.54
C GLY A 6 -2.92 3.01 3.08
N ASP A 7 -2.65 3.02 4.39
CA ASP A 7 -1.62 3.90 4.98
C ASP A 7 -0.23 3.45 4.50
N ALA A 8 0.36 4.18 3.53
CA ALA A 8 1.67 3.88 2.97
C ALA A 8 2.83 4.60 3.68
N ARG A 9 2.55 5.49 4.66
CA ARG A 9 3.57 6.15 5.49
C ARG A 9 3.99 5.28 6.68
N ASN A 10 3.20 4.25 7.01
CA ASN A 10 3.51 3.32 8.08
C ASN A 10 4.79 2.52 7.80
N ASN A 11 5.21 1.71 8.77
CA ASN A 11 6.40 0.89 8.66
C ASN A 11 6.33 -0.10 7.48
N MET A 12 5.18 -0.72 7.21
CA MET A 12 5.02 -1.68 6.13
C MET A 12 5.13 -1.05 4.75
N GLY A 13 4.45 0.07 4.49
CA GLY A 13 4.58 0.83 3.25
C GLY A 13 6.03 1.26 3.00
N ASN A 14 6.70 1.79 4.03
CA ASN A 14 8.10 2.18 3.95
C ASN A 14 9.03 0.98 3.69
N SER A 15 8.93 -0.08 4.48
CA SER A 15 9.80 -1.25 4.37
C SER A 15 9.62 -1.99 3.05
N LEU A 16 8.38 -2.12 2.56
CA LEU A 16 8.11 -2.71 1.25
C LEU A 16 8.70 -1.87 0.12
N MET A 17 8.61 -0.53 0.20
CA MET A 17 9.25 0.36 -0.78
C MET A 17 10.77 0.22 -0.77
N VAL A 18 11.40 0.22 0.40
CA VAL A 18 12.86 0.01 0.52
C VAL A 18 13.26 -1.36 -0.03
N GLY A 19 12.52 -2.41 0.32
CA GLY A 19 12.76 -3.76 -0.17
C GLY A 19 12.64 -3.86 -1.69
N ALA A 20 11.55 -3.33 -2.26
CA ALA A 20 11.34 -3.33 -3.70
C ALA A 20 12.42 -2.54 -4.46
N ALA A 21 12.81 -1.38 -3.94
CA ALA A 21 13.89 -0.58 -4.51
C ALA A 21 15.21 -1.38 -4.56
N LYS A 22 15.57 -2.07 -3.48
CA LYS A 22 16.80 -2.87 -3.41
C LYS A 22 16.77 -4.12 -4.30
N MET A 23 15.60 -4.73 -4.46
CA MET A 23 15.44 -5.99 -5.20
C MET A 23 15.13 -5.80 -6.69
N GLY A 24 15.01 -4.56 -7.18
CA GLY A 24 14.68 -4.30 -8.58
C GLY A 24 13.20 -4.56 -8.93
N MET A 25 12.31 -4.50 -7.93
CA MET A 25 10.89 -4.82 -8.11
C MET A 25 10.06 -3.58 -8.51
N ASP A 26 8.91 -3.84 -9.11
CA ASP A 26 7.87 -2.83 -9.38
C ASP A 26 6.88 -2.79 -8.22
N ILE A 27 6.93 -1.70 -7.45
CA ILE A 27 6.05 -1.40 -6.32
C ILE A 27 5.20 -0.17 -6.61
N ARG A 28 3.92 -0.26 -6.24
CA ARG A 28 2.96 0.85 -6.34
C ARG A 28 2.34 1.10 -4.96
N LEU A 29 2.50 2.31 -4.44
CA LEU A 29 1.88 2.76 -3.20
C LEU A 29 0.61 3.52 -3.56
N VAL A 30 -0.53 2.91 -3.25
CA VAL A 30 -1.86 3.37 -3.64
C VAL A 30 -2.57 3.84 -2.37
N ALA A 31 -2.52 5.14 -2.15
CA ALA A 31 -2.88 5.75 -0.87
C ALA A 31 -3.27 7.21 -1.10
N PRO A 32 -4.07 7.82 -0.20
CA PRO A 32 -4.26 9.27 -0.24
C PRO A 32 -2.90 9.96 -0.10
N LYS A 33 -2.70 11.10 -0.78
CA LYS A 33 -1.39 11.77 -0.81
C LYS A 33 -0.84 12.12 0.58
N ALA A 34 -1.71 12.43 1.53
CA ALA A 34 -1.35 12.70 2.92
C ALA A 34 -0.76 11.48 3.68
N PHE A 35 -0.91 10.27 3.13
CA PHE A 35 -0.44 9.01 3.68
C PHE A 35 0.63 8.34 2.82
N TRP A 36 1.30 9.11 1.97
CA TRP A 36 2.49 8.64 1.28
C TRP A 36 3.71 8.65 2.20
N PRO A 37 4.74 7.81 1.93
CA PRO A 37 6.03 7.91 2.60
C PRO A 37 6.62 9.32 2.54
N GLU A 38 7.45 9.63 3.52
CA GLU A 38 8.16 10.91 3.54
C GLU A 38 8.99 11.11 2.26
N GLU A 39 8.97 12.32 1.72
CA GLU A 39 9.59 12.65 0.43
C GLU A 39 11.08 12.28 0.38
N HIS A 40 11.80 12.46 1.50
CA HIS A 40 13.22 12.13 1.60
C HIS A 40 13.48 10.62 1.43
N LEU A 41 12.59 9.78 1.96
CA LEU A 41 12.68 8.32 1.83
C LEU A 41 12.32 7.89 0.40
N VAL A 42 11.29 8.51 -0.20
CA VAL A 42 10.92 8.27 -1.60
C VAL A 42 12.10 8.61 -2.52
N ALA A 43 12.72 9.77 -2.35
CA ALA A 43 13.88 10.20 -3.13
C ALA A 43 15.04 9.21 -3.00
N THR A 44 15.34 8.77 -1.77
CA THR A 44 16.37 7.75 -1.51
C THR A 44 16.07 6.45 -2.25
N CYS A 45 14.83 5.98 -2.21
CA CYS A 45 14.43 4.75 -2.89
C CYS A 45 14.45 4.89 -4.42
N GLN A 46 14.09 6.06 -4.96
CA GLN A 46 14.18 6.35 -6.38
C GLN A 46 15.63 6.37 -6.87
N ASP A 47 16.57 6.88 -6.07
CA ASP A 47 18.00 6.84 -6.41
C ASP A 47 18.55 5.41 -6.42
N ILE A 48 18.12 4.56 -5.49
CA ILE A 48 18.43 3.13 -5.51
C ILE A 48 17.80 2.46 -6.75
N ALA A 49 16.55 2.80 -7.08
CA ALA A 49 15.81 2.24 -8.21
C ALA A 49 16.50 2.50 -9.56
N LYS A 50 17.19 3.64 -9.72
CA LYS A 50 18.02 3.92 -10.91
C LYS A 50 19.13 2.89 -11.12
N GLN A 51 19.62 2.26 -10.06
CA GLN A 51 20.70 1.27 -10.10
C GLN A 51 20.17 -0.16 -10.26
N THR A 52 19.00 -0.45 -9.68
CA THR A 52 18.44 -1.81 -9.62
C THR A 52 17.41 -2.10 -10.71
N GLY A 53 16.89 -1.06 -11.39
CA GLY A 53 15.79 -1.19 -12.34
C GLY A 53 14.41 -1.28 -11.69
N ALA A 54 14.31 -1.08 -10.37
CA ALA A 54 13.03 -1.01 -9.68
C ALA A 54 12.14 0.11 -10.24
N LYS A 55 10.83 -0.05 -10.09
CA LYS A 55 9.84 0.98 -10.42
C LYS A 55 9.06 1.31 -9.16
N ILE A 56 8.96 2.59 -8.84
CA ILE A 56 8.26 3.08 -7.67
C ILE A 56 7.20 4.06 -8.15
N THR A 57 5.95 3.73 -7.93
CA THR A 57 4.79 4.58 -8.26
C THR A 57 4.06 4.95 -6.98
N LEU A 58 3.72 6.22 -6.84
CA LEU A 58 2.82 6.72 -5.79
C LEU A 58 1.59 7.29 -6.48
N THR A 59 0.39 6.85 -6.10
CA THR A 59 -0.86 7.28 -6.74
C THR A 59 -2.03 7.26 -5.75
N GLU A 60 -2.99 8.15 -5.96
CA GLU A 60 -4.29 8.16 -5.26
C GLU A 60 -5.35 7.36 -6.03
N ASN A 61 -5.05 6.92 -7.26
CA ASN A 61 -5.99 6.20 -8.12
C ASN A 61 -5.85 4.69 -7.93
N VAL A 62 -6.89 4.07 -7.36
CA VAL A 62 -6.93 2.62 -7.11
C VAL A 62 -6.89 1.80 -8.40
N GLU A 63 -7.71 2.14 -9.40
CA GLU A 63 -7.79 1.40 -10.66
C GLU A 63 -6.43 1.39 -11.38
N GLU A 64 -5.80 2.56 -11.51
CA GLU A 64 -4.46 2.69 -12.08
C GLU A 64 -3.43 1.91 -11.27
N GLY A 65 -3.48 2.06 -9.94
CA GLY A 65 -2.55 1.45 -9.02
C GLY A 65 -2.55 -0.07 -9.08
N VAL A 66 -3.72 -0.71 -9.16
CA VAL A 66 -3.82 -2.18 -9.08
C VAL A 66 -3.78 -2.90 -10.42
N LYS A 67 -3.93 -2.17 -11.54
CA LYS A 67 -4.00 -2.76 -12.89
C LYS A 67 -2.76 -3.58 -13.23
N GLY A 68 -2.97 -4.86 -13.50
CA GLY A 68 -1.94 -5.84 -13.86
C GLY A 68 -1.04 -6.28 -12.70
N CYS A 69 -1.38 -5.97 -11.44
CA CYS A 69 -0.59 -6.42 -10.30
C CYS A 69 -0.67 -7.95 -10.12
N ASP A 70 0.45 -8.55 -9.70
CA ASP A 70 0.53 -9.96 -9.32
C ASP A 70 0.14 -10.16 -7.84
N PHE A 71 0.42 -9.15 -7.02
CA PHE A 71 0.06 -9.15 -5.60
C PHE A 71 -0.57 -7.82 -5.19
N LEU A 72 -1.60 -7.91 -4.36
CA LEU A 72 -2.13 -6.79 -3.58
C LEU A 72 -1.75 -6.98 -2.11
N TYR A 73 -1.27 -5.93 -1.49
CA TYR A 73 -0.85 -5.89 -0.10
C TYR A 73 -1.62 -4.79 0.63
N THR A 74 -2.07 -5.05 1.86
CA THR A 74 -2.52 -3.98 2.75
C THR A 74 -2.10 -4.27 4.20
N ASP A 75 -2.26 -3.25 5.04
CA ASP A 75 -2.07 -3.31 6.48
C ASP A 75 -3.18 -2.52 7.16
N VAL A 76 -3.26 -2.64 8.48
CA VAL A 76 -4.18 -1.88 9.31
C VAL A 76 -4.03 -0.38 9.08
N TRP A 77 -5.16 0.32 8.99
CA TRP A 77 -5.15 1.75 8.70
C TRP A 77 -4.81 2.60 9.91
N VAL A 78 -5.09 2.10 11.12
CA VAL A 78 -4.72 2.72 12.39
C VAL A 78 -3.65 1.85 13.03
N SER A 79 -2.44 2.38 13.15
CA SER A 79 -1.28 1.64 13.68
C SER A 79 -1.31 1.56 15.21
N MET A 80 -0.58 0.60 15.78
CA MET A 80 -0.41 0.50 17.23
C MET A 80 0.14 1.80 17.82
N GLY A 81 -0.58 2.37 18.80
CA GLY A 81 -0.19 3.61 19.47
C GLY A 81 -0.76 4.88 18.85
N GLU A 82 -1.48 4.79 17.72
CA GLU A 82 -2.28 5.92 17.24
C GLU A 82 -3.55 6.10 18.10
N ALA A 83 -4.00 7.34 18.22
CA ALA A 83 -5.09 7.73 19.09
C ALA A 83 -6.44 7.16 18.60
N ALA A 84 -7.33 6.79 19.53
CA ALA A 84 -8.64 6.23 19.20
C ALA A 84 -9.49 7.20 18.36
N GLU A 85 -9.30 8.49 18.57
CA GLU A 85 -9.97 9.58 17.85
C GLU A 85 -9.61 9.61 16.36
N ALA A 86 -8.49 9.00 15.95
CA ALA A 86 -8.08 8.93 14.55
C ALA A 86 -8.88 7.89 13.74
N TRP A 87 -9.64 7.00 14.39
CA TRP A 87 -10.30 5.88 13.72
C TRP A 87 -11.33 6.33 12.67
N ASP A 88 -12.26 7.21 13.05
CA ASP A 88 -13.34 7.63 12.15
C ASP A 88 -12.80 8.35 10.91
N GLU A 89 -11.86 9.28 11.12
CA GLU A 89 -11.17 9.97 10.02
C GLU A 89 -10.43 8.98 9.12
N ARG A 90 -9.69 8.06 9.73
CA ARG A 90 -8.89 7.09 8.99
C ARG A 90 -9.75 6.14 8.16
N VAL A 91 -10.83 5.61 8.75
CA VAL A 91 -11.78 4.75 8.04
C VAL A 91 -12.39 5.51 6.87
N ALA A 92 -12.81 6.76 7.06
CA ALA A 92 -13.39 7.57 5.98
C ALA A 92 -12.39 7.79 4.82
N LEU A 93 -11.12 8.11 5.13
CA LEU A 93 -10.09 8.37 4.11
C LEU A 93 -9.60 7.09 3.42
N MET A 94 -9.58 5.96 4.11
CA MET A 94 -9.00 4.71 3.62
C MET A 94 -10.02 3.75 3.01
N THR A 95 -11.32 3.93 3.27
CA THR A 95 -12.39 3.10 2.68
C THR A 95 -12.29 2.96 1.16
N PRO A 96 -11.98 4.03 0.37
CA PRO A 96 -11.78 3.90 -1.06
C PRO A 96 -10.63 2.96 -1.47
N TYR A 97 -9.67 2.72 -0.58
CA TYR A 97 -8.47 1.89 -0.79
C TYR A 97 -8.63 0.48 -0.22
N GLN A 98 -9.78 0.13 0.35
CA GLN A 98 -10.04 -1.20 0.87
C GLN A 98 -9.90 -2.26 -0.22
N ILE A 99 -9.10 -3.29 0.04
CA ILE A 99 -9.03 -4.44 -0.84
C ILE A 99 -10.32 -5.26 -0.69
N ASN A 100 -11.18 -5.15 -1.69
CA ASN A 100 -12.39 -5.93 -1.83
C ASN A 100 -12.42 -6.63 -3.20
N MET A 101 -13.49 -7.38 -3.49
CA MET A 101 -13.59 -8.12 -4.75
C MET A 101 -13.58 -7.23 -6.00
N ASP A 102 -14.00 -5.97 -5.90
CA ASP A 102 -13.98 -5.06 -7.04
C ASP A 102 -12.56 -4.55 -7.31
N VAL A 103 -11.77 -4.26 -6.27
CA VAL A 103 -10.33 -3.99 -6.40
C VAL A 103 -9.58 -5.20 -6.97
N ILE A 104 -9.90 -6.41 -6.51
CA ILE A 104 -9.30 -7.64 -7.04
C ILE A 104 -9.60 -7.78 -8.55
N LYS A 105 -10.84 -7.51 -8.99
CA LYS A 105 -11.21 -7.55 -10.41
C LYS A 105 -10.52 -6.46 -11.23
N GLN A 106 -10.35 -5.25 -10.68
CA GLN A 106 -9.67 -4.13 -11.35
C GLN A 106 -8.21 -4.46 -11.69
N THR A 107 -7.58 -5.43 -11.00
CA THR A 107 -6.25 -5.91 -11.41
C THR A 107 -6.24 -6.48 -12.82
N GLY A 108 -7.35 -7.04 -13.30
CA GLY A 108 -7.40 -7.77 -14.57
C GLY A 108 -6.55 -9.03 -14.60
N ASN A 109 -5.96 -9.43 -13.46
CA ASN A 109 -5.10 -10.60 -13.35
C ASN A 109 -5.84 -11.74 -12.61
N PRO A 110 -6.26 -12.81 -13.30
CA PRO A 110 -6.98 -13.92 -12.66
C PRO A 110 -6.12 -14.72 -11.66
N HIS A 111 -4.80 -14.49 -11.66
CA HIS A 111 -3.85 -15.16 -10.77
C HIS A 111 -3.36 -14.26 -9.62
N VAL A 112 -3.91 -13.06 -9.48
CA VAL A 112 -3.54 -12.12 -8.41
C VAL A 112 -3.63 -12.79 -7.04
N LYS A 113 -2.68 -12.48 -6.16
CA LYS A 113 -2.65 -12.93 -4.77
C LYS A 113 -2.82 -11.76 -3.82
N PHE A 114 -3.39 -12.04 -2.65
CA PHE A 114 -3.56 -11.08 -1.58
C PHE A 114 -2.58 -11.37 -0.44
N MET A 115 -2.01 -10.32 0.13
CA MET A 115 -1.07 -10.37 1.26
C MET A 115 -1.47 -9.35 2.33
N HIS A 116 -1.21 -9.72 3.58
CA HIS A 116 -1.41 -8.88 4.76
C HIS A 116 -0.37 -9.27 5.82
N CYS A 117 0.23 -8.31 6.51
CA CYS A 117 1.25 -8.57 7.56
C CYS A 117 0.65 -9.18 8.83
N LEU A 118 -0.62 -8.88 9.07
CA LEU A 118 -1.43 -9.29 10.22
C LEU A 118 -1.04 -8.54 11.51
N PRO A 119 -1.97 -8.43 12.48
CA PRO A 119 -3.38 -8.85 12.44
C PRO A 119 -4.21 -8.08 11.40
N ALA A 120 -5.27 -8.68 10.88
CA ALA A 120 -6.21 -8.02 9.98
C ALA A 120 -7.52 -7.76 10.73
N PHE A 121 -8.05 -6.54 10.61
CA PHE A 121 -9.37 -6.19 11.14
C PHE A 121 -10.40 -6.29 10.02
N HIS A 122 -11.42 -7.12 10.22
CA HIS A 122 -12.61 -7.13 9.36
C HIS A 122 -13.60 -6.03 9.81
N ASN A 123 -13.63 -5.77 11.12
CA ASN A 123 -14.43 -4.77 11.81
C ASN A 123 -13.83 -4.48 13.21
N ASP A 124 -14.51 -3.62 13.98
CA ASP A 124 -14.19 -3.29 15.39
C ASP A 124 -14.40 -4.44 16.38
N GLU A 125 -15.05 -5.53 15.93
CA GLU A 125 -15.25 -6.76 16.70
C GLU A 125 -14.22 -7.87 16.39
N THR A 126 -13.25 -7.61 15.51
CA THR A 126 -12.27 -8.62 15.10
C THR A 126 -11.29 -8.91 16.25
N THR A 127 -11.32 -10.16 16.74
CA THR A 127 -10.46 -10.70 17.82
C THR A 127 -9.21 -11.37 17.30
#